data_AF-A0A2V6BXJ5-F1
#
_entry.id   AF-A0A2V6BXJ5-F1
#
_cell.length_a   1.000
_cell.length_b   1.000
_cell.length_c   1.000
_cell.angle_alpha   90.00
_cell.angle_beta   90.00
_cell.angle_gamma   90.00
#
_symmetry.space_group_name_H-M   'P 1'
#
loop_
_entity.id
_entity.type
_entity.pdbx_description
1 polymer ?
#
loop_
_entity_poly.entity_id
_entity_poly.type
_entity_poly.pdbx_seq_one_letter_code
_entity_poly.pdbx_strand_id
1 'polypeptide(L)'
;MKASFRLTCSPARLFTLFALCAALWLPARAAAPEPFELHDGDRVLFIGDTFFEREVDYGHIETRLTAAFPDRNITFRNLAWAADAPMGRSRASFDWNKPEEEWLRRVKEQVALVKPTVAFLSYGMTAALEQSSAGVSPARQTAALEKFNADMKKLMDAIEEVSGSTPDRPKKVRFVLLRLPADISRFE
;
A
#
# COMPACT_ATOMS: atom_id res chain seq x y z
N MET A 1 -12.76 15.48 -70.30
CA MET A 1 -14.07 15.24 -69.65
C MET A 1 -13.85 15.30 -68.15
N LYS A 2 -14.41 16.29 -67.43
CA LYS A 2 -14.23 16.45 -65.98
C LYS A 2 -15.41 15.81 -65.26
N ALA A 3 -15.19 14.71 -64.55
CA ALA A 3 -16.21 14.06 -63.74
C ALA A 3 -16.54 14.93 -62.52
N SER A 4 -17.79 15.37 -62.42
CA SER A 4 -18.29 16.17 -61.31
C SER A 4 -18.90 15.24 -60.27
N PHE A 5 -18.19 14.98 -59.18
CA PHE A 5 -18.70 14.19 -58.06
C PHE A 5 -19.61 15.08 -57.21
N ARG A 6 -20.93 14.86 -57.27
CA ARG A 6 -21.88 15.55 -56.38
C ARG A 6 -21.94 14.79 -55.05
N LEU A 7 -21.32 15.33 -54.00
CA LEU A 7 -21.54 14.85 -52.64
C LEU A 7 -22.96 15.25 -52.19
N THR A 8 -23.89 14.30 -52.19
CA THR A 8 -25.17 14.42 -51.49
C THR A 8 -24.98 14.02 -50.03
N CYS A 9 -24.37 14.90 -49.24
CA CYS A 9 -24.27 14.66 -47.80
C CYS A 9 -25.60 15.08 -47.14
N SER A 10 -26.42 14.10 -46.75
CA SER A 10 -27.66 14.34 -46.01
C SER A 10 -27.36 15.07 -44.69
N PRO A 11 -28.09 16.14 -44.34
CA PRO A 11 -27.82 16.91 -43.12
C PRO A 11 -27.89 16.03 -41.86
N ALA A 12 -28.69 14.97 -41.88
CA ALA A 12 -28.77 13.99 -40.80
C ALA A 12 -27.42 13.29 -40.54
N ARG A 13 -26.63 12.98 -41.58
CA ARG A 13 -25.32 12.33 -41.44
C ARG A 13 -24.27 13.26 -40.85
N LEU A 14 -24.33 14.56 -41.15
CA LEU A 14 -23.45 15.55 -40.51
C LEU A 14 -23.77 15.73 -39.02
N PHE A 15 -25.05 15.73 -38.65
CA PHE A 15 -25.44 15.80 -37.24
C PHE A 15 -25.01 14.56 -36.46
N THR A 16 -25.12 13.36 -37.04
CA THR A 16 -24.64 12.13 -36.40
C THR A 16 -23.12 12.13 -36.25
N LEU A 17 -22.38 12.60 -37.27
CA LEU A 17 -20.92 12.69 -37.21
C LEU A 17 -20.44 13.73 -36.18
N PHE A 18 -21.12 14.87 -36.11
CA PHE A 18 -20.84 15.91 -35.12
C PHE A 18 -21.12 15.43 -33.69
N ALA A 19 -22.23 14.71 -33.46
CA ALA A 19 -22.55 14.11 -32.16
C ALA A 19 -21.52 13.04 -31.76
N LEU A 20 -21.02 12.24 -32.71
CA LEU A 20 -19.98 11.24 -32.46
C LEU A 20 -18.62 11.89 -32.13
N CYS A 21 -18.25 12.96 -32.84
CA CYS A 21 -17.05 13.74 -32.55
C CYS A 21 -17.14 14.49 -31.22
N ALA A 22 -18.32 14.99 -30.85
CA ALA A 22 -18.54 15.62 -29.55
C ALA A 22 -18.40 14.61 -28.40
N ALA A 23 -18.88 13.38 -28.57
CA ALA A 23 -18.72 12.32 -27.58
C ALA A 23 -17.26 11.89 -27.37
N LEU A 24 -16.42 11.99 -28.40
CA LEU A 24 -14.96 11.74 -28.34
C LEU A 24 -14.18 12.87 -27.64
N TRP A 25 -14.80 14.04 -27.42
CA TRP A 25 -14.20 15.17 -26.71
C TRP A 25 -14.66 15.30 -25.26
N LEU A 26 -15.55 14.42 -24.77
CA LEU A 26 -15.77 14.35 -23.33
C LEU A 26 -14.52 13.76 -22.68
N PRO A 27 -13.86 14.47 -21.73
CA PRO A 27 -12.79 13.87 -20.96
C PRO A 27 -13.38 12.69 -20.20
N ALA A 28 -12.80 11.51 -20.38
CA ALA A 28 -13.11 10.37 -19.53
C ALA A 28 -12.80 10.79 -18.09
N ARG A 29 -13.84 11.11 -17.31
CA ARG A 29 -13.68 11.40 -15.90
C ARG A 29 -13.31 10.08 -15.24
N ALA A 30 -12.00 9.85 -15.08
CA ALA A 30 -11.52 8.79 -14.21
C ALA A 30 -12.22 8.97 -12.86
N ALA A 31 -12.96 7.95 -12.42
CA ALA A 31 -13.51 7.94 -11.08
C ALA A 31 -12.35 8.19 -10.13
N ALA A 32 -12.45 9.24 -9.30
CA ALA A 32 -11.50 9.40 -8.22
C ALA A 32 -11.55 8.12 -7.39
N PRO A 33 -10.40 7.54 -6.98
CA PRO A 33 -10.41 6.39 -6.11
C PRO A 33 -11.27 6.73 -4.89
N GLU A 34 -12.19 5.83 -4.54
CA GLU A 34 -13.01 5.99 -3.34
C GLU A 34 -12.10 6.31 -2.15
N PRO A 35 -12.44 7.30 -1.32
CA PRO A 35 -11.68 7.61 -0.13
C PRO A 35 -11.51 6.35 0.72
N PHE A 36 -10.32 6.16 1.29
CA PHE A 36 -10.12 5.08 2.25
C PHE A 36 -10.95 5.35 3.51
N GLU A 37 -11.73 4.35 3.93
CA GLU A 37 -12.58 4.43 5.12
C GLU A 37 -12.36 3.27 6.10
N LEU A 38 -12.44 3.59 7.39
CA LEU A 38 -12.50 2.59 8.46
C LEU A 38 -13.95 2.28 8.78
N HIS A 39 -14.23 0.99 8.96
CA HIS A 39 -15.55 0.46 9.28
C HIS A 39 -15.66 0.15 10.77
N ASP A 40 -16.89 0.08 11.26
CA ASP A 40 -17.16 -0.29 12.64
C ASP A 40 -16.61 -1.69 12.96
N GLY A 41 -15.97 -1.84 14.12
CA GLY A 41 -15.34 -3.09 14.53
C GLY A 41 -13.99 -3.41 13.87
N ASP A 42 -13.41 -2.46 13.14
CA ASP A 42 -12.09 -2.64 12.55
C ASP A 42 -11.00 -2.86 13.61
N ARG A 43 -10.10 -3.80 13.28
CA ARG A 43 -8.87 -4.06 14.02
C ARG A 43 -7.72 -3.60 13.15
N VAL A 44 -7.20 -2.41 13.46
CA VAL A 44 -6.15 -1.73 12.72
C VAL A 44 -4.79 -2.17 13.27
N LEU A 45 -3.96 -2.71 12.39
CA LEU A 45 -2.56 -3.01 12.66
C LEU A 45 -1.66 -1.93 12.06
N PHE A 46 -0.82 -1.30 12.88
CA PHE A 46 0.35 -0.56 12.43
C PHE A 46 1.56 -1.49 12.45
N ILE A 47 2.19 -1.69 11.30
CA ILE A 47 3.41 -2.51 11.18
C ILE A 47 4.40 -1.80 10.25
N GLY A 48 5.68 -1.82 10.62
CA GLY A 48 6.66 -1.00 9.94
C GLY A 48 7.99 -0.91 10.66
N ASP A 49 8.85 -0.03 10.11
CA ASP A 49 10.10 0.39 10.72
C ASP A 49 9.87 1.54 11.72
N THR A 50 10.88 2.39 11.91
CA THR A 50 10.91 3.45 12.93
C THR A 50 9.73 4.41 12.84
N PHE A 51 9.21 4.72 11.64
CA PHE A 51 8.12 5.69 11.49
C PHE A 51 6.90 5.33 12.35
N PHE A 52 6.42 4.10 12.24
CA PHE A 52 5.27 3.65 13.05
C PHE A 52 5.67 3.29 14.47
N GLU A 53 6.89 2.82 14.70
CA GLU A 53 7.28 2.47 16.07
C GLU A 53 7.30 3.72 16.98
N ARG A 54 7.61 4.90 16.44
CA ARG A 54 7.51 6.19 17.15
C ARG A 54 6.09 6.63 17.51
N GLU A 55 5.04 6.02 16.93
CA GLU A 55 3.66 6.32 17.34
C GLU A 55 3.37 5.91 18.79
N VAL A 56 4.23 5.10 19.43
CA VAL A 56 4.08 4.75 20.85
C VAL A 56 4.26 5.96 21.78
N ASP A 57 4.97 7.01 21.34
CA ASP A 57 5.28 8.17 22.17
C ASP A 57 4.07 9.09 22.37
N TYR A 58 3.32 9.36 21.30
CA TYR A 58 2.22 10.34 21.31
C TYR A 58 0.91 9.87 20.65
N GLY A 59 0.92 8.77 19.88
CA GLY A 59 -0.28 8.20 19.24
C GLY A 59 -1.03 9.17 18.32
N HIS A 60 -0.32 10.01 17.57
CA HIS A 60 -0.94 11.05 16.74
C HIS A 60 -1.82 10.48 15.62
N ILE A 61 -1.38 9.41 14.97
CA ILE A 61 -2.12 8.77 13.88
C ILE A 61 -3.37 8.11 14.44
N GLU A 62 -3.25 7.35 15.52
CA GLU A 62 -4.40 6.74 16.22
C GLU A 62 -5.42 7.81 16.62
N THR A 63 -4.97 8.88 17.28
CA THR A 63 -5.84 9.98 17.72
C THR A 63 -6.59 10.62 16.55
N ARG A 64 -5.90 10.88 15.44
CA ARG A 64 -6.52 11.46 14.23
C ARG A 64 -7.53 10.51 13.60
N LEU A 65 -7.25 9.21 13.53
CA LEU A 65 -8.17 8.22 12.99
C LEU A 65 -9.41 8.06 13.89
N THR A 66 -9.23 7.98 15.21
CA THR A 66 -10.35 7.95 16.16
C THR A 66 -11.22 9.21 16.06
N ALA A 67 -10.62 10.39 15.92
CA ALA A 67 -11.36 11.65 15.75
C ALA A 67 -12.09 11.75 14.41
N ALA A 68 -11.55 11.16 13.34
CA ALA A 68 -12.16 11.14 12.02
C ALA A 68 -13.35 10.17 11.92
N PHE A 69 -13.38 9.12 12.76
CA PHE A 69 -14.43 8.10 12.78
C PHE A 69 -15.04 7.94 14.19
N PRO A 70 -15.65 9.02 14.76
CA PRO A 70 -16.07 9.04 16.16
C PRO A 70 -17.24 8.10 16.48
N ASP A 71 -17.96 7.63 15.45
CA ASP A 71 -19.11 6.72 15.54
C ASP A 71 -18.74 5.26 15.20
N ARG A 72 -17.45 4.92 15.24
CA ARG A 72 -16.93 3.58 14.92
C ARG A 72 -16.10 3.05 16.09
N ASN A 73 -16.35 1.81 16.47
CA ASN A 73 -15.56 1.08 17.46
C ASN A 73 -14.33 0.46 16.80
N ILE A 74 -13.28 1.28 16.63
CA ILE A 74 -12.02 0.87 16.02
C ILE A 74 -11.01 0.56 17.13
N THR A 75 -10.28 -0.54 16.96
CA THR A 75 -9.18 -0.91 17.86
C THR A 75 -7.86 -0.86 17.12
N PHE A 76 -6.82 -0.37 17.79
CA PHE A 76 -5.50 -0.18 17.20
C PHE A 76 -4.47 -1.07 17.89
N ARG A 77 -3.56 -1.63 17.11
CA ARG A 77 -2.37 -2.31 17.63
C ARG A 77 -1.15 -1.92 16.83
N ASN A 78 -0.16 -1.39 17.54
CA ASN A 78 1.15 -1.13 16.99
C ASN A 78 2.06 -2.36 17.20
N LEU A 79 2.53 -2.96 16.11
CA LEU A 79 3.56 -3.99 16.10
C LEU A 79 4.79 -3.55 15.32
N ALA A 80 4.99 -2.27 15.04
CA ALA A 80 6.19 -1.76 14.39
C ALA A 80 7.42 -1.91 15.30
N TRP A 81 8.60 -1.95 14.69
CA TRP A 81 9.87 -2.08 15.42
C TRP A 81 10.96 -1.23 14.76
N ALA A 82 11.75 -0.53 15.57
CA ALA A 82 12.79 0.35 15.06
C ALA A 82 13.81 -0.42 14.20
N ALA A 83 14.20 0.18 13.07
CA ALA A 83 15.12 -0.41 12.09
C ALA A 83 14.69 -1.80 11.57
N ASP A 84 13.41 -2.17 11.62
CA ASP A 84 12.95 -3.48 11.14
C ASP A 84 12.91 -3.56 9.60
N ALA A 85 12.94 -4.78 9.10
CA ALA A 85 12.75 -5.12 7.69
C ALA A 85 11.42 -5.89 7.52
N PRO A 86 10.85 -6.00 6.30
CA PRO A 86 9.56 -6.68 6.11
C PRO A 86 9.54 -8.14 6.60
N MET A 87 10.68 -8.84 6.53
CA MET A 87 10.85 -10.21 7.04
C MET A 87 11.04 -10.28 8.57
N GLY A 88 11.03 -9.16 9.29
CA GLY A 88 11.15 -9.12 10.75
C GLY A 88 12.58 -9.26 11.28
N ARG A 89 13.59 -8.82 10.52
CA ARG A 89 15.02 -8.97 10.88
C ARG A 89 15.34 -8.45 12.28
N SER A 90 14.80 -7.31 12.68
CA SER A 90 15.07 -6.74 14.01
C SER A 90 14.43 -7.54 15.15
N ARG A 91 13.52 -8.46 14.82
CA ARG A 91 12.85 -9.37 15.75
C ARG A 91 13.56 -10.72 15.86
N ALA A 92 14.69 -10.91 15.18
CA ALA A 92 15.49 -12.13 15.27
C ALA A 92 16.05 -12.37 16.69
N SER A 93 16.15 -11.34 17.55
CA SER A 93 16.82 -11.46 18.86
C SER A 93 18.20 -12.09 18.68
N PHE A 94 18.59 -13.14 19.39
CA PHE A 94 19.88 -13.83 19.20
C PHE A 94 19.93 -14.81 18.01
N ASP A 95 18.84 -14.95 17.25
CA ASP A 95 18.72 -15.90 16.13
C ASP A 95 19.11 -15.28 14.76
N TRP A 96 20.07 -14.34 14.71
CA TRP A 96 20.52 -13.70 13.46
C TRP A 96 21.12 -14.67 12.44
N ASN A 97 21.52 -15.86 12.88
CA ASN A 97 22.09 -16.91 12.03
C ASN A 97 21.01 -17.83 11.44
N LYS A 98 19.75 -17.69 11.87
CA LYS A 98 18.63 -18.46 11.33
C LYS A 98 18.15 -17.87 10.01
N PRO A 99 17.49 -18.69 9.16
CA PRO A 99 16.93 -18.21 7.90
C PRO A 99 15.84 -17.14 8.11
N GLU A 100 15.64 -16.27 7.12
CA GLU A 100 14.68 -15.15 7.21
C GLU A 100 13.24 -15.61 7.50
N GLU A 101 12.90 -16.83 7.09
CA GLU A 101 11.61 -17.47 7.36
C GLU A 101 11.33 -17.64 8.86
N GLU A 102 12.37 -17.88 9.67
CA GLU A 102 12.23 -17.97 11.14
C GLU A 102 11.97 -16.59 11.76
N TRP A 103 12.51 -15.52 11.17
CA TRP A 103 12.22 -14.15 11.61
C TRP A 103 10.78 -13.79 11.26
N LEU A 104 10.34 -14.12 10.04
CA LEU A 104 8.96 -13.90 9.61
C LEU A 104 7.97 -14.73 10.43
N ARG A 105 8.36 -15.93 10.88
CA ARG A 105 7.55 -16.74 11.79
C ARG A 105 7.19 -15.99 13.08
N ARG A 106 8.12 -15.20 13.64
CA ARG A 106 7.86 -14.38 14.83
C ARG A 106 6.88 -13.23 14.54
N VAL A 107 6.99 -12.63 13.36
CA VAL A 107 6.00 -11.63 12.90
C VAL A 107 4.62 -12.27 12.80
N LYS A 108 4.53 -13.46 12.19
CA LYS A 108 3.30 -14.24 12.08
C LYS A 108 2.65 -14.52 13.43
N GLU A 109 3.43 -14.96 14.42
CA GLU A 109 2.95 -15.21 15.78
C GLU A 109 2.33 -13.96 16.41
N GLN A 110 2.98 -12.80 16.26
CA GLN A 110 2.47 -11.54 16.81
C GLN A 110 1.20 -11.07 16.08
N VAL A 111 1.17 -11.15 14.75
CA VAL A 111 -0.01 -10.75 13.94
C VAL A 111 -1.20 -11.69 14.19
N ALA A 112 -0.96 -12.99 14.42
CA ALA A 112 -2.00 -13.97 14.73
C ALA A 112 -2.78 -13.64 16.02
N LEU A 113 -2.15 -12.94 16.97
CA LEU A 113 -2.81 -12.47 18.18
C LEU A 113 -3.74 -11.27 17.91
N VAL A 114 -3.40 -10.44 16.92
CA VAL A 114 -4.14 -9.22 16.56
C VAL A 114 -5.31 -9.52 15.63
N LYS A 115 -5.14 -10.46 14.70
CA LYS A 115 -6.11 -10.81 13.65
C LYS A 115 -6.67 -9.56 12.94
N PRO A 116 -5.82 -8.70 12.37
CA PRO A 116 -6.25 -7.42 11.81
C PRO A 116 -7.30 -7.57 10.70
N THR A 117 -8.16 -6.56 10.55
CA THR A 117 -9.02 -6.37 9.36
C THR A 117 -8.42 -5.33 8.42
N VAL A 118 -7.59 -4.44 8.95
CA VAL A 118 -6.86 -3.40 8.23
C VAL A 118 -5.42 -3.41 8.71
N ALA A 119 -4.47 -3.36 7.78
CA ALA A 119 -3.05 -3.26 8.09
C ALA A 119 -2.43 -2.07 7.34
N PHE A 120 -1.90 -1.12 8.10
CA PHE A 120 -1.07 -0.06 7.55
C PHE A 120 0.39 -0.49 7.63
N LEU A 121 1.06 -0.45 6.48
CA LEU A 121 2.45 -0.86 6.34
C LEU A 121 3.29 0.38 6.04
N SER A 122 4.29 0.64 6.88
CA SER A 122 5.31 1.65 6.63
C SER A 122 6.69 1.02 6.74
N TYR A 123 7.19 0.56 5.60
CA TYR A 123 8.56 0.05 5.46
C TYR A 123 9.24 0.82 4.34
N GLY A 124 10.52 1.12 4.53
CA GLY A 124 11.35 1.66 3.47
C GLY A 124 12.47 2.55 3.96
N MET A 125 12.38 3.10 5.18
CA MET A 125 13.48 3.89 5.75
C MET A 125 14.69 3.00 6.03
N THR A 126 14.49 1.87 6.71
CA THR A 126 15.57 0.90 6.98
C THR A 126 16.18 0.41 5.67
N ALA A 127 15.34 -0.01 4.72
CA ALA A 127 15.79 -0.53 3.44
C ALA A 127 16.59 0.51 2.64
N ALA A 128 16.14 1.78 2.61
CA ALA A 128 16.86 2.86 1.96
C ALA A 128 18.20 3.16 2.65
N LEU A 129 18.26 3.13 3.99
CA LEU A 129 19.48 3.35 4.75
C LEU A 129 20.51 2.23 4.55
N GLU A 130 20.08 0.97 4.49
CA GLU A 130 20.95 -0.16 4.16
C GLU A 130 21.56 -0.03 2.75
N GLN A 131 20.84 0.61 1.83
CA GLN A 131 21.36 0.95 0.49
C GLN A 131 22.10 2.29 0.44
N SER A 132 22.05 3.10 1.51
CA SER A 132 22.73 4.39 1.58
C SER A 132 24.21 4.19 1.91
N SER A 133 25.02 3.99 0.88
CA SER A 133 26.48 4.07 0.99
C SER A 133 27.09 4.53 -0.32
N ALA A 134 28.10 5.40 -0.23
CA ALA A 134 28.93 5.74 -1.38
C ALA A 134 29.55 4.44 -1.93
N GLY A 135 29.31 4.14 -3.20
CA GLY A 135 29.89 2.95 -3.88
C GLY A 135 28.96 1.75 -4.06
N VAL A 136 27.67 1.83 -3.72
CA VAL A 136 26.69 0.83 -4.16
C VAL A 136 26.45 1.00 -5.67
N SER A 137 26.70 -0.05 -6.45
CA SER A 137 26.46 0.00 -7.90
C SER A 137 24.96 0.06 -8.19
N PRO A 138 24.53 0.67 -9.32
CA PRO A 138 23.12 0.69 -9.72
C PRO A 138 22.50 -0.70 -9.76
N ALA A 139 23.26 -1.72 -10.19
CA ALA A 139 22.79 -3.10 -10.22
C ALA A 139 22.45 -3.67 -8.83
N ARG A 140 23.24 -3.33 -7.80
CA ARG A 140 22.94 -3.74 -6.41
C ARG A 140 21.69 -3.04 -5.87
N GLN A 141 21.50 -1.77 -6.22
CA GLN A 141 20.31 -1.02 -5.82
C GLN A 141 19.04 -1.62 -6.42
N THR A 142 19.06 -2.00 -7.70
CA THR A 142 17.94 -2.69 -8.36
C THR A 142 17.64 -4.03 -7.70
N ALA A 143 18.67 -4.86 -7.46
CA ALA A 143 18.48 -6.15 -6.80
C ALA A 143 17.91 -6.00 -5.37
N ALA A 144 18.34 -4.99 -4.62
CA ALA A 144 17.81 -4.70 -3.29
C ALA A 144 16.34 -4.27 -3.34
N LEU A 145 15.94 -3.46 -4.33
CA LEU A 145 14.55 -3.07 -4.54
C LEU A 145 13.67 -4.26 -4.91
N GLU A 146 14.16 -5.14 -5.78
CA GLU A 146 13.46 -6.39 -6.13
C GLU A 146 13.27 -7.28 -4.91
N LYS A 147 14.33 -7.47 -4.10
CA LYS A 147 14.23 -8.20 -2.83
C LYS A 147 13.22 -7.56 -1.89
N PHE A 148 13.27 -6.24 -1.71
CA PHE A 148 12.34 -5.50 -0.85
C PHE A 148 10.89 -5.72 -1.27
N ASN A 149 10.58 -5.62 -2.56
CA ASN A 149 9.23 -5.87 -3.08
C ASN A 149 8.78 -7.31 -2.84
N ALA A 150 9.67 -8.29 -3.03
CA ALA A 150 9.39 -9.69 -2.76
C ALA A 150 9.11 -9.94 -1.28
N ASP A 151 9.90 -9.34 -0.38
CA ASP A 151 9.75 -9.47 1.06
C ASP A 151 8.47 -8.78 1.56
N MET A 152 8.13 -7.60 1.02
CA MET A 152 6.85 -6.95 1.29
C MET A 152 5.66 -7.83 0.87
N LYS A 153 5.75 -8.49 -0.29
CA LYS A 153 4.72 -9.42 -0.73
C LYS A 153 4.60 -10.61 0.25
N LYS A 154 5.72 -11.21 0.64
CA LYS A 154 5.74 -12.32 1.64
C LYS A 154 5.12 -11.90 2.96
N LEU A 155 5.40 -10.68 3.43
CA LEU A 155 4.80 -10.13 4.64
C LEU A 155 3.28 -10.00 4.51
N MET A 156 2.79 -9.44 3.41
CA MET A 156 1.35 -9.29 3.15
C MET A 156 0.65 -10.67 3.09
N ASP A 157 1.21 -11.61 2.33
CA ASP A 157 0.71 -12.99 2.25
C ASP A 157 0.66 -13.63 3.66
N ALA A 158 1.71 -13.44 4.46
CA ALA A 158 1.79 -13.95 5.83
C ALA A 158 0.74 -13.32 6.78
N ILE A 159 0.48 -12.01 6.65
CA ILE A 159 -0.57 -11.31 7.42
C ILE A 159 -1.95 -11.88 7.07
N GLU A 160 -2.25 -12.06 5.79
CA GLU A 160 -3.53 -12.63 5.36
C GLU A 160 -3.72 -14.07 5.85
N GLU A 161 -2.67 -14.89 5.78
CA GLU A 161 -2.65 -16.27 6.27
C GLU A 161 -3.04 -16.34 7.75
N VAL A 162 -2.34 -15.58 8.62
CA VAL A 162 -2.56 -15.68 10.06
C VAL A 162 -3.78 -14.92 10.59
N SER A 163 -4.36 -14.02 9.78
CA SER A 163 -5.57 -13.27 10.16
C SER A 163 -6.86 -14.09 10.06
N GLY A 164 -6.75 -15.38 9.69
CA GLY A 164 -7.86 -16.32 9.67
C GLY A 164 -8.61 -16.34 8.34
N SER A 165 -7.91 -16.10 7.23
CA SER A 165 -8.40 -16.44 5.89
C SER A 165 -8.53 -17.97 5.81
N THR A 166 -9.75 -18.48 5.83
CA THR A 166 -10.02 -19.91 5.60
C THR A 166 -10.54 -20.13 4.17
N PRO A 167 -10.36 -21.33 3.58
CA PRO A 167 -10.91 -21.64 2.25
C PRO A 167 -12.42 -21.40 2.13
N ASP A 168 -13.14 -21.44 3.25
CA ASP A 168 -14.60 -21.33 3.34
C ASP A 168 -15.09 -19.89 3.67
N ARG A 169 -14.20 -19.01 4.16
CA ARG A 169 -14.44 -17.57 4.33
C ARG A 169 -13.14 -16.79 4.11
N PRO A 170 -12.92 -16.19 2.92
CA PRO A 170 -11.78 -15.31 2.72
C PRO A 170 -11.96 -14.05 3.58
N LYS A 171 -11.27 -13.98 4.71
CA LYS A 171 -11.13 -12.73 5.48
C LYS A 171 -10.08 -11.87 4.80
N LYS A 172 -10.53 -11.01 3.89
CA LYS A 172 -9.64 -10.08 3.21
C LYS A 172 -9.16 -9.00 4.17
N VAL A 173 -7.85 -8.98 4.45
CA VAL A 173 -7.21 -7.85 5.14
C VAL A 173 -7.11 -6.69 4.15
N ARG A 174 -7.49 -5.48 4.58
CA ARG A 174 -7.32 -4.27 3.76
C ARG A 174 -5.96 -3.66 4.05
N PHE A 175 -5.12 -3.57 3.02
CA PHE A 175 -3.77 -3.02 3.16
C PHE A 175 -3.72 -1.54 2.78
N VAL A 176 -3.05 -0.74 3.63
CA VAL A 176 -2.71 0.66 3.36
C VAL A 176 -1.20 0.78 3.35
N LEU A 177 -0.62 1.02 2.18
CA LEU A 177 0.83 1.19 2.03
C LEU A 177 1.18 2.67 2.19
N LEU A 178 1.89 3.01 3.27
CA LEU A 178 2.41 4.35 3.49
C LEU A 178 3.78 4.47 2.86
N ARG A 179 3.81 5.14 1.72
CA ARG A 179 5.05 5.50 1.04
C ARG A 179 5.51 6.86 1.55
N LEU A 180 6.72 6.91 2.11
CA LEU A 180 7.37 8.20 2.31
C LEU A 180 7.66 8.81 0.93
N PRO A 181 7.34 10.10 0.71
CA PRO A 181 7.66 10.76 -0.55
C PRO A 181 9.19 10.72 -0.72
N ALA A 182 9.64 10.14 -1.83
CA ALA A 182 11.05 10.18 -2.23
C ALA A 182 11.48 11.57 -2.70
N ASP A 183 10.54 12.52 -2.80
CA ASP A 183 10.74 13.87 -3.29
C ASP A 183 10.31 14.87 -2.22
N ILE A 184 11.29 15.38 -1.47
CA ILE A 184 11.10 16.42 -0.44
C ILE A 184 10.90 17.80 -1.09
N SER A 185 11.08 17.95 -2.41
CA SER A 185 11.01 19.24 -3.11
C SER A 185 9.60 19.74 -3.44
N ARG A 186 8.54 19.02 -3.01
CA ARG A 186 7.13 19.40 -3.26
C ARG A 186 6.39 19.99 -2.05
N PHE A 187 7.12 20.41 -1.02
CA PHE A 187 6.56 21.23 0.06
C PHE A 187 6.93 22.70 -0.18
N GLU A 188 6.34 23.30 -1.22
CA GLU A 188 6.21 24.75 -1.40
C GLU A 188 4.77 25.08 -1.79
#